data_AF-A0A354FEV9-F1
#
_entry.id   AF-A0A354FEV9-F1
#
_cell.length_a   1.000
_cell.length_b   1.000
_cell.length_c   1.000
_cell.angle_alpha   90.00
_cell.angle_beta   90.00
_cell.angle_gamma   90.00
#
_symmetry.space_group_name_H-M   'P 1'
#
loop_
_entity.id
_entity.type
_entity.pdbx_description
1 polymer ?
#
loop_
_entity_poly.entity_id
_entity_poly.type
_entity_poly.pdbx_seq_one_letter_code
_entity_poly.pdbx_strand_id
1 'polypeptide(L)'
;MEQSKRNTFIIIGLGVLLIITIIISFQLGRYPIPTKEVLGIALSKLFPFEPFWTDRVEMVLINIRLPRIVLACLVGCCLSAAGAAYQGVFG
;
A
#
# COMPACT_ATOMS: atom_id res chain seq x y z
N MET A 1 23.89 -21.67 -0.59
CA MET A 1 23.59 -20.56 -1.53
C MET A 1 22.16 -20.63 -2.10
N GLU A 2 21.58 -21.80 -2.39
CA GLU A 2 20.20 -21.92 -2.91
C GLU A 2 19.10 -21.38 -1.98
N GLN A 3 19.19 -21.65 -0.66
CA GLN A 3 18.22 -21.19 0.33
C GLN A 3 18.09 -19.66 0.39
N SER A 4 19.22 -18.94 0.30
CA SER A 4 19.23 -17.47 0.31
C SER A 4 18.56 -16.88 -0.93
N LYS A 5 18.78 -17.49 -2.11
CA LYS A 5 18.10 -17.06 -3.35
C LYS A 5 16.59 -17.25 -3.27
N ARG A 6 16.13 -18.37 -2.70
CA ARG A 6 14.69 -18.65 -2.50
C ARG A 6 14.05 -17.65 -1.54
N ASN A 7 14.68 -17.36 -0.40
CA ASN A 7 14.13 -16.41 0.56
C ASN A 7 14.09 -14.98 -0.02
N THR A 8 15.12 -14.55 -0.72
CA THR A 8 15.11 -13.27 -1.43
C THR A 8 13.96 -13.21 -2.44
N PHE A 9 13.72 -14.28 -3.19
CA PHE A 9 12.61 -14.35 -4.15
C PHE A 9 11.24 -14.25 -3.45
N ILE A 10 11.07 -14.92 -2.30
CA ILE A 10 9.83 -14.85 -1.50
C ILE A 10 9.62 -13.43 -0.96
N ILE A 11 10.66 -12.79 -0.41
CA ILE A 11 10.58 -11.42 0.12
C ILE A 11 10.21 -10.43 -0.98
N ILE A 12 10.85 -10.55 -2.16
CA ILE A 12 10.50 -9.73 -3.33
C ILE A 12 9.05 -9.98 -3.74
N GLY A 13 8.61 -11.24 -3.82
CA GLY A 13 7.23 -11.60 -4.15
C GLY A 13 6.20 -11.00 -3.19
N LEU A 14 6.48 -11.05 -1.88
CA LEU A 14 5.64 -10.44 -0.85
C LEU A 14 5.61 -8.90 -0.97
N GLY A 15 6.75 -8.28 -1.26
CA GLY A 15 6.81 -6.83 -1.52
C GLY A 15 5.97 -6.43 -2.73
N VAL A 16 6.06 -7.17 -3.83
CA VAL A 16 5.23 -6.95 -5.02
C VAL A 16 3.74 -7.13 -4.70
N LEU A 17 3.39 -8.20 -3.98
CA LEU A 17 2.01 -8.44 -3.54
C LEU A 17 1.47 -7.27 -2.71
N LEU A 18 2.26 -6.75 -1.76
CA LEU A 18 1.87 -5.59 -0.94
C LEU A 18 1.55 -4.37 -1.81
N ILE A 19 2.40 -4.06 -2.80
CA ILE A 19 2.17 -2.95 -3.73
C ILE A 19 0.89 -3.16 -4.53
N ILE A 20 0.65 -4.37 -5.04
CA ILE A 20 -0.59 -4.71 -5.76
C ILE A 20 -1.81 -4.52 -4.86
N THR A 21 -1.76 -4.98 -3.61
CA THR A 21 -2.85 -4.81 -2.64
C THR A 21 -3.10 -3.33 -2.33
N ILE A 22 -2.07 -2.51 -2.22
CA ILE A 22 -2.21 -1.05 -2.04
C ILE A 22 -2.94 -0.44 -3.24
N ILE A 23 -2.55 -0.79 -4.47
CA ILE A 23 -3.21 -0.31 -5.70
C ILE A 23 -4.69 -0.74 -5.73
N ILE A 24 -4.98 -2.00 -5.40
CA ILE A 24 -6.36 -2.51 -5.33
C ILE A 24 -7.15 -1.79 -4.22
N SER A 25 -6.52 -1.48 -3.09
CA SER A 25 -7.16 -0.74 -1.99
C SER A 25 -7.60 0.66 -2.42
N PHE A 26 -6.82 1.32 -3.29
CA PHE A 26 -7.25 2.58 -3.88
C PHE A 26 -8.44 2.45 -4.83
N GLN A 27 -8.64 1.30 -5.48
CA GLN A 27 -9.80 1.04 -6.35
C GLN A 27 -11.07 0.69 -5.53
N LEU A 28 -10.91 0.07 -4.36
CA LEU A 28 -12.02 -0.30 -3.47
C LEU A 28 -12.52 0.91 -2.67
N GLY A 29 -13.43 1.68 -3.26
CA GLY A 29 -14.09 2.80 -2.58
C GLY A 29 -15.47 3.10 -3.13
N ARG A 30 -16.30 3.77 -2.31
CA ARG A 30 -17.70 4.13 -2.64
C ARG A 30 -17.82 5.05 -3.88
N TYR A 31 -16.72 5.72 -4.25
CA TYR A 31 -16.58 6.42 -5.52
C TYR A 31 -15.58 5.64 -6.39
N PRO A 32 -16.03 5.13 -7.56
CA PRO A 32 -15.13 4.56 -8.55
C PRO A 32 -14.27 5.69 -9.11
N ILE A 33 -13.02 5.75 -8.67
CA ILE A 33 -12.02 6.68 -9.21
C ILE A 33 -11.23 5.86 -10.22
N PRO A 34 -11.08 6.31 -11.48
CA PRO A 34 -10.30 5.57 -12.46
C PRO A 34 -8.83 5.54 -12.03
N THR A 35 -8.17 4.39 -12.19
CA THR A 35 -6.80 4.14 -11.70
C THR A 35 -5.79 5.18 -12.23
N LYS A 36 -6.05 5.72 -13.43
CA LYS A 36 -5.28 6.83 -14.02
C LYS A 36 -5.24 8.05 -13.09
N GLU A 37 -6.37 8.47 -12.53
CA GLU A 37 -6.45 9.63 -11.63
C GLU A 37 -5.77 9.33 -10.30
N VAL A 38 -5.93 8.12 -9.76
CA VAL A 38 -5.22 7.69 -8.53
C VAL A 38 -3.72 7.79 -8.69
N LEU A 39 -3.18 7.20 -9.78
CA LEU A 39 -1.75 7.24 -10.07
C LEU A 39 -1.29 8.67 -10.40
N GLY A 40 -2.11 9.41 -11.14
CA GLY A 40 -1.88 10.83 -11.46
C GLY A 40 -1.74 11.69 -10.20
N ILE A 41 -2.66 11.57 -9.25
CA ILE A 41 -2.64 12.29 -7.96
C ILE A 41 -1.43 11.86 -7.11
N ALA A 42 -1.12 10.56 -7.07
CA ALA A 42 0.04 10.07 -6.33
C ALA A 42 1.36 10.56 -6.92
N LEU A 43 1.47 10.58 -8.25
CA LEU A 43 2.64 11.07 -8.99
C LEU A 43 2.73 12.59 -9.00
N SER A 44 1.61 13.32 -8.98
CA SER A 44 1.59 14.80 -8.96
C SER A 44 2.32 15.37 -7.74
N LYS A 45 2.35 14.59 -6.66
CA LYS A 45 3.03 14.95 -5.42
C LYS A 45 4.55 14.80 -5.51
N LEU A 46 5.05 14.01 -6.46
CA LEU A 46 6.48 13.82 -6.74
C LEU A 46 6.94 14.66 -7.93
N PHE A 47 6.06 14.88 -8.91
CA PHE A 47 6.33 15.65 -10.12
C PHE A 47 5.13 16.56 -10.43
N PRO A 48 5.33 17.86 -10.70
CA PRO A 48 4.24 18.74 -11.08
C PRO A 48 3.63 18.28 -12.41
N PHE A 49 2.36 17.88 -12.40
CA PHE A 49 1.55 17.53 -13.58
C PHE A 49 0.30 18.41 -13.63
N GLU A 50 -0.25 18.64 -14.83
CA GLU A 50 -1.56 19.27 -14.96
C GLU A 50 -2.65 18.34 -14.40
N PRO A 51 -3.46 18.80 -13.44
CA PRO A 51 -4.49 17.98 -12.84
C PRO A 51 -5.61 17.72 -13.85
N PHE A 52 -5.89 16.45 -14.13
CA PHE A 52 -7.02 15.99 -14.94
C PHE A 52 -8.16 15.40 -14.10
N TRP A 53 -8.05 15.50 -12.77
CA TRP A 53 -9.00 15.01 -11.77
C TRP A 53 -9.71 16.19 -11.08
N THR A 54 -10.72 15.88 -10.25
CA THR A 54 -11.45 16.89 -9.47
C THR A 54 -10.82 17.10 -8.09
N ASP A 55 -10.89 18.32 -7.54
CA ASP A 55 -10.38 18.64 -6.19
C ASP A 55 -10.99 17.74 -5.09
N ARG A 56 -12.26 17.35 -5.27
CA ARG A 56 -12.95 16.46 -4.32
C ARG A 56 -12.34 15.06 -4.31
N VAL A 57 -11.94 14.55 -5.49
CA VAL A 57 -11.29 13.24 -5.63
C VAL A 57 -9.92 13.26 -4.96
N GLU A 58 -9.14 14.31 -5.20
CA GLU A 58 -7.83 14.50 -4.57
C GLU A 58 -7.95 14.59 -3.05
N MET A 59 -8.86 15.41 -2.52
CA MET A 59 -9.06 15.55 -1.09
C MET A 59 -9.41 14.21 -0.43
N VAL A 60 -10.34 13.44 -1.02
CA VAL A 60 -10.74 12.13 -0.49
C VAL A 60 -9.57 11.15 -0.53
N LEU A 61 -8.80 11.14 -1.61
CA LEU A 61 -7.68 10.21 -1.75
C LEU A 61 -6.56 10.52 -0.75
N ILE A 62 -6.20 11.80 -0.62
CA ILE A 62 -5.09 12.26 0.22
C ILE A 62 -5.45 12.29 1.71
N ASN A 63 -6.63 12.82 2.07
CA ASN A 63 -7.00 13.02 3.48
C ASN A 63 -7.74 11.83 4.09
N ILE A 64 -8.30 10.93 3.28
CA ILE A 64 -9.12 9.82 3.79
C ILE A 64 -8.50 8.46 3.44
N ARG A 65 -8.23 8.19 2.15
CA ARG A 65 -7.79 6.84 1.73
C ARG A 65 -6.33 6.57 2.09
N LEU A 66 -5.43 7.49 1.76
CA LEU A 66 -3.99 7.36 2.01
C LEU A 66 -3.68 7.13 3.50
N PRO A 67 -4.15 7.95 4.46
CA PRO A 67 -3.86 7.70 5.88
C PRO A 67 -4.42 6.36 6.35
N ARG A 68 -5.61 5.94 5.87
CA ARG A 68 -6.19 4.64 6.21
C ARG A 68 -5.34 3.46 5.72
N ILE A 69 -4.81 3.53 4.50
CA ILE A 69 -3.94 2.49 3.93
C ILE A 69 -2.62 2.39 4.71
N VAL A 70 -2.02 3.54 5.06
CA VAL A 70 -0.81 3.58 5.86
C VAL A 70 -1.05 2.98 7.25
N LEU A 71 -2.15 3.37 7.92
CA LEU A 71 -2.53 2.81 9.22
C LEU A 71 -2.75 1.29 9.14
N ALA A 72 -3.44 0.80 8.11
CA ALA A 72 -3.65 -0.63 7.92
C ALA A 72 -2.33 -1.41 7.75
N CYS A 73 -1.38 -0.86 6.97
CA CYS A 73 -0.05 -1.46 6.81
C CYS A 73 0.72 -1.48 8.14
N LEU A 74 0.75 -0.35 8.86
CA LEU A 74 1.46 -0.25 10.13
C LEU A 74 0.88 -1.20 11.18
N VAL A 75 -0.44 -1.23 11.33
CA VAL A 75 -1.12 -2.15 12.26
C VAL A 75 -0.84 -3.60 11.88
N GLY A 76 -0.90 -3.95 10.59
CA GLY A 76 -0.55 -5.28 10.09
C GLY A 76 0.89 -5.67 10.43
N CYS A 77 1.86 -4.78 10.19
CA CYS A 77 3.27 -5.00 10.54
C CYS A 77 3.44 -5.22 12.04
N CYS A 78 2.83 -4.39 12.89
CA CYS A 78 2.90 -4.52 14.34
C CYS A 78 2.30 -5.85 14.82
N LEU A 79 1.15 -6.26 14.27
CA LEU A 79 0.49 -7.51 14.64
C LEU A 79 1.29 -8.74 14.21
N SER A 80 1.85 -8.73 12.99
CA SER A 80 2.74 -9.80 12.51
C SER A 80 4.02 -9.89 13.34
N ALA A 81 4.65 -8.76 13.67
CA ALA A 81 5.85 -8.72 14.50
C ALA A 81 5.57 -9.24 15.92
N ALA A 82 4.48 -8.81 16.54
CA ALA A 82 4.06 -9.30 17.85
C ALA A 82 3.79 -10.81 17.83
N GLY A 83 3.09 -11.32 16.82
CA GLY A 83 2.85 -12.76 16.65
C GLY A 83 4.12 -13.57 16.48
N ALA A 84 5.10 -13.08 15.71
CA ALA A 84 6.40 -13.72 15.55
C ALA A 84 7.22 -13.70 16.86
N ALA A 85 7.18 -12.60 17.61
CA ALA A 85 7.84 -12.48 18.91
C ALA A 85 7.26 -13.48 19.92
N TYR A 86 5.93 -13.59 20.01
CA TYR A 86 5.27 -14.58 20.87
C TYR A 86 5.63 -16.02 20.47
N GLN A 87 5.68 -16.32 19.18
CA GLN A 87 6.13 -17.64 18.69
C GLN A 87 7.59 -17.92 19.04
N GLY A 88 8.46 -16.92 19.08
CA GLY A 88 9.86 -17.10 19.49
C GLY A 88 10.06 -17.26 21.01
N VAL A 89 9.16 -16.70 21.83
CA VAL A 89 9.25 -16.79 23.29
C VAL A 89 8.63 -18.08 23.83
N PHE A 90 7.53 -18.54 23.23
CA PHE A 90 6.74 -19.68 23.72
C PHE A 90 6.78 -20.92 22.82
N GLY A 91 7.50 -20.87 21.70
CA GLY A 91 7.65 -21.96 20.73
C GLY A 91 8.93 -22.75 20.88
#